data_AF-A0A544W0K4-F1
#
_entry.id   AF-A0A544W0K4-F1
#
_cell.length_a   1.000
_cell.length_b   1.000
_cell.length_c   1.000
_cell.angle_alpha   90.00
_cell.angle_beta   90.00
_cell.angle_gamma   90.00
#
_symmetry.space_group_name_H-M   'P 1'
#
loop_
_entity.id
_entity.type
_entity.pdbx_description
1 polymer ?
#
loop_
_entity_poly.entity_id
_entity_poly.type
_entity_poly.pdbx_seq_one_letter_code
_entity_poly.pdbx_strand_id
1 'polypeptide(L)'
;MKNLLSIFGLRITTGHLLWAAVLIPACVVFFVHIHLMWLAITLAVLIAIATTLTVRGRRVTGWIAAVFSWRRRHVVAPDAPSAAAVGATVIPGDHVAVRWQDDHLISIIELVPRPFTPTVIVTGEAFTDDVLDTQLVEKLIATYCPDLEADVVSAGYRVGRTAPASLVALYDQVVGPYPAPANRRTWIVLRALPEETRRSALRRDVGVAGLASYLVASTTRIADHLSSNGIDARCGRSFEDFDRATEISFEREAWSLIKGRSTFTAAYTAPGGPDVWWSARADHTITRVRVRPGTAPTTTVLLTTLAEPTTPRGFSCLFGGQRAALYGESPTTDRHYELPIGSAGVLVGETADRYPVYMPFDDVDVSINLGDARLFTQFVIRSAAAGAVITLGPQFREFAGLINARVGTVAKIVWPNSTTYLGPHPGVGRVVLRHNFIDTPRHRQLPIRLINPREESRYQMALEP
;
A
#
# COMPACT_ATOMS: atom_id res chain seq x y z
N MET A 1 23.21 -16.91 -12.46
CA MET A 1 23.42 -17.55 -11.14
C MET A 1 22.89 -16.74 -9.95
N LYS A 2 23.04 -15.40 -9.90
CA LYS A 2 22.49 -14.56 -8.80
C LYS A 2 20.96 -14.66 -8.58
N ASN A 3 20.15 -14.86 -9.63
CA ASN A 3 18.68 -15.00 -9.52
C ASN A 3 18.18 -16.36 -8.98
N LEU A 4 19.01 -17.42 -8.99
CA LEU A 4 18.60 -18.72 -8.43
C LEU A 4 18.85 -18.77 -6.93
N LEU A 5 19.94 -18.18 -6.45
CA LEU A 5 20.26 -18.12 -5.02
C LEU A 5 19.26 -17.27 -4.24
N SER A 6 18.67 -16.22 -4.84
CA SER A 6 17.64 -15.40 -4.19
C SER A 6 16.32 -16.13 -3.94
N ILE A 7 16.11 -17.30 -4.56
CA ILE A 7 14.91 -18.14 -4.38
C ILE A 7 15.07 -19.01 -3.12
N PHE A 8 16.30 -19.35 -2.74
CA PHE A 8 16.58 -20.26 -1.65
C PHE A 8 17.01 -19.47 -0.40
N GLY A 9 16.37 -19.76 0.73
CA GLY A 9 16.76 -19.23 2.02
C GLY A 9 17.01 -20.34 3.02
N LEU A 10 17.63 -19.99 4.14
CA LEU A 10 17.73 -20.86 5.31
C LEU A 10 16.88 -20.27 6.42
N ARG A 11 15.94 -21.04 6.94
CA ARG A 11 15.13 -20.63 8.08
C ARG A 11 15.17 -21.72 9.14
N ILE A 12 15.71 -21.38 10.29
CA ILE A 12 15.86 -22.29 11.42
C ILE A 12 14.72 -21.99 12.40
N THR A 13 13.92 -23.00 12.74
CA THR A 13 12.92 -22.88 13.82
C THR A 13 13.06 -24.06 14.75
N THR A 14 12.90 -23.82 16.04
CA THR A 14 12.96 -24.81 17.12
C THR A 14 12.13 -26.07 16.84
N GLY A 15 10.89 -25.94 16.39
CA GLY A 15 10.04 -27.12 16.12
C GLY A 15 10.54 -28.05 15.01
N HIS A 16 11.06 -27.52 13.91
CA HIS A 16 11.57 -28.34 12.80
C HIS A 16 12.96 -28.90 13.10
N LEU A 17 13.78 -28.16 13.88
CA LEU A 17 15.03 -28.67 14.43
C LEU A 17 14.80 -29.84 15.38
N LEU A 18 13.77 -29.78 16.23
CA LEU A 18 13.40 -30.89 17.10
C LEU A 18 13.03 -32.14 16.28
N TRP A 19 12.22 -32.00 15.24
CA TRP A 19 11.92 -33.11 14.34
C TRP A 19 13.16 -33.64 13.62
N ALA A 20 14.03 -32.77 13.10
CA ALA A 20 15.29 -33.19 12.49
C ALA A 20 16.19 -33.93 13.48
N ALA A 21 16.30 -33.43 14.71
CA ALA A 21 17.09 -34.01 15.79
C ALA A 21 16.58 -35.39 16.24
N VAL A 22 15.30 -35.69 16.04
CA VAL A 22 14.72 -37.02 16.31
C VAL A 22 14.82 -37.94 15.09
N LEU A 23 14.45 -37.45 13.90
CA LEU A 23 14.36 -38.25 12.69
C LEU A 23 15.73 -38.66 12.13
N ILE A 24 16.75 -37.79 12.22
CA ILE A 24 18.08 -38.09 11.70
C ILE A 24 18.72 -39.25 12.48
N PRO A 25 18.81 -39.22 13.83
CA PRO A 25 19.33 -40.37 14.59
C PRO A 25 18.50 -41.64 14.39
N ALA A 26 17.17 -41.55 14.35
CA ALA A 26 16.30 -42.70 14.11
C ALA A 26 16.57 -43.35 12.74
N CYS A 27 16.74 -42.57 11.69
CA CYS A 27 17.11 -43.07 10.36
C CYS A 27 18.49 -43.75 10.39
N VAL A 28 19.47 -43.16 11.07
CA VAL A 28 20.81 -43.74 11.18
C VAL A 28 20.78 -45.09 11.91
N VAL A 29 20.10 -45.17 13.07
CA VAL A 29 19.99 -46.42 13.84
C VAL A 29 19.30 -47.53 13.03
N PHE A 30 18.21 -47.19 12.32
CA PHE A 30 17.47 -48.16 11.52
C PHE A 30 18.30 -48.71 10.34
N PHE A 31 18.98 -47.86 9.59
CA PHE A 31 19.73 -48.27 8.40
C PHE A 31 21.12 -48.85 8.70
N VAL A 32 21.68 -48.58 9.90
CA VAL A 32 22.86 -49.30 10.40
C VAL A 32 22.55 -50.78 10.59
N HIS A 33 21.34 -51.12 11.07
CA HIS A 33 20.93 -52.51 11.28
C HIS A 33 20.76 -53.31 9.98
N ILE A 34 20.48 -52.62 8.86
CA ILE A 34 20.22 -53.23 7.54
C ILE A 34 21.47 -53.12 6.63
N HIS A 35 22.61 -52.63 7.14
CA HIS A 35 23.84 -52.40 6.38
C HIS A 35 23.69 -51.46 5.16
N LEU A 36 22.71 -50.56 5.17
CA LEU A 36 22.43 -49.61 4.08
C LEU A 36 22.79 -48.17 4.47
N MET A 37 24.03 -47.96 4.95
CA MET A 37 24.46 -46.66 5.47
C MET A 37 24.39 -45.51 4.44
N TRP A 38 24.57 -45.79 3.16
CA TRP A 38 24.41 -44.78 2.10
C TRP A 38 22.98 -44.22 2.04
N LEU A 39 21.97 -45.06 2.33
CA LEU A 39 20.57 -44.67 2.38
C LEU A 39 20.28 -43.84 3.64
N ALA A 40 20.93 -44.19 4.75
CA ALA A 40 20.87 -43.41 5.99
C ALA A 40 21.40 -41.98 5.80
N ILE A 41 22.58 -41.85 5.19
CA ILE A 41 23.22 -40.56 4.96
C ILE A 41 22.41 -39.72 3.98
N THR A 42 21.95 -40.31 2.87
CA THR A 42 21.14 -39.58 1.88
C THR A 42 19.82 -39.10 2.48
N LEU A 43 19.13 -39.94 3.27
CA LEU A 43 17.88 -39.55 3.92
C LEU A 43 18.10 -38.50 5.01
N ALA A 44 19.16 -38.61 5.81
CA ALA A 44 19.53 -37.60 6.79
C ALA A 44 19.80 -36.24 6.15
N VAL A 45 20.53 -36.22 5.03
CA VAL A 45 20.78 -35.00 4.25
C VAL A 45 19.46 -34.45 3.67
N LEU A 46 18.58 -35.29 3.14
CA LEU A 46 17.28 -34.86 2.64
C LEU A 46 16.39 -34.28 3.74
N ILE A 47 16.37 -34.87 4.93
CA ILE A 47 15.63 -34.37 6.10
C ILE A 47 16.21 -33.03 6.55
N ALA A 48 17.53 -32.91 6.64
CA ALA A 48 18.20 -31.65 6.97
C ALA A 48 17.83 -30.56 5.95
N ILE A 49 17.95 -30.85 4.65
CA ILE A 49 17.58 -29.91 3.57
C ILE A 49 16.09 -29.54 3.67
N ALA A 50 15.18 -30.52 3.82
CA ALA A 50 13.74 -30.25 3.86
C ALA A 50 13.32 -29.41 5.08
N THR A 51 14.05 -29.51 6.20
CA THR A 51 13.76 -28.78 7.43
C THR A 51 14.38 -27.37 7.47
N THR A 52 15.53 -27.17 6.83
CA THR A 52 16.24 -25.88 6.86
C THR A 52 16.03 -25.03 5.62
N LEU A 53 15.86 -25.64 4.44
CA LEU A 53 15.76 -24.93 3.16
C LEU A 53 14.35 -24.35 2.98
N THR A 54 14.29 -23.05 2.69
CA THR A 54 13.09 -22.38 2.21
C THR A 54 13.21 -22.10 0.73
N VAL A 55 12.10 -22.28 0.00
CA VAL A 55 11.96 -21.94 -1.41
C VAL A 55 10.92 -20.84 -1.51
N ARG A 56 11.33 -19.65 -1.95
CA ARG A 56 10.51 -18.41 -1.99
C ARG A 56 9.89 -18.07 -0.62
N GLY A 57 10.70 -18.15 0.43
CA GLY A 57 10.28 -17.85 1.80
C GLY A 57 9.44 -18.94 2.50
N ARG A 58 8.97 -19.95 1.76
CA ARG A 58 8.19 -21.08 2.31
C ARG A 58 9.04 -22.35 2.43
N ARG A 59 8.81 -23.13 3.50
CA ARG A 59 9.35 -24.49 3.63
C ARG A 59 8.52 -25.49 2.84
N VAL A 60 9.03 -26.72 2.69
CA VAL A 60 8.30 -27.84 2.08
C VAL A 60 6.93 -28.07 2.77
N THR A 61 6.88 -28.05 4.09
CA THR A 61 5.63 -28.14 4.87
C THR A 61 4.67 -26.98 4.56
N GLY A 62 5.21 -25.76 4.44
CA GLY A 62 4.44 -24.58 4.03
C GLY A 62 3.89 -24.67 2.61
N TRP A 63 4.63 -25.29 1.67
CA TRP A 63 4.15 -25.56 0.31
C TRP A 63 3.02 -26.59 0.31
N ILE A 64 3.14 -27.66 1.09
CA ILE A 64 2.06 -28.66 1.24
C ILE A 64 0.80 -27.99 1.81
N ALA A 65 0.92 -27.21 2.88
CA ALA A 65 -0.19 -26.47 3.46
C ALA A 65 -0.83 -25.49 2.46
N ALA A 66 -0.01 -24.80 1.66
CA ALA A 66 -0.48 -23.91 0.60
C ALA A 66 -1.32 -24.65 -0.45
N VAL A 67 -0.86 -25.81 -0.93
CA VAL A 67 -1.62 -26.62 -1.89
C VAL A 67 -2.96 -27.05 -1.30
N PHE A 68 -2.98 -27.56 -0.07
CA PHE A 68 -4.22 -28.02 0.56
C PHE A 68 -5.19 -26.88 0.88
N SER A 69 -4.68 -25.73 1.30
CA SER A 69 -5.50 -24.56 1.58
C SER A 69 -6.06 -23.96 0.30
N TRP A 70 -5.27 -23.85 -0.76
CA TRP A 70 -5.72 -23.39 -2.08
C TRP A 70 -6.77 -24.35 -2.65
N ARG A 71 -6.52 -25.67 -2.67
CA ARG A 71 -7.50 -26.65 -3.18
C ARG A 71 -8.86 -26.52 -2.49
N ARG A 72 -8.89 -26.24 -1.19
CA ARG A 72 -10.12 -26.01 -0.42
C ARG A 72 -10.79 -24.67 -0.73
N ARG A 73 -10.01 -23.62 -1.00
CA ARG A 73 -10.49 -22.22 -1.07
C ARG A 73 -10.71 -21.69 -2.49
N HIS A 74 -10.13 -22.33 -3.51
CA HIS A 74 -10.01 -21.75 -4.85
C HIS A 74 -11.32 -21.51 -5.62
N VAL A 75 -12.45 -22.06 -5.14
CA VAL A 75 -13.78 -21.91 -5.76
C VAL A 75 -14.69 -20.99 -4.93
N VAL A 76 -14.35 -20.72 -3.67
CA VAL A 76 -15.21 -19.98 -2.74
C VAL A 76 -14.67 -18.57 -2.54
N ALA A 77 -15.49 -17.58 -2.91
CA ALA A 77 -15.20 -16.17 -2.66
C ALA A 77 -14.99 -15.93 -1.15
N PRO A 78 -14.14 -14.97 -0.75
CA PRO A 78 -14.02 -14.60 0.64
C PRO A 78 -15.35 -14.07 1.17
N ASP A 79 -15.66 -14.36 2.44
CA ASP A 79 -16.86 -13.84 3.07
C ASP A 79 -16.77 -12.31 3.17
N ALA A 80 -17.87 -11.64 2.89
CA ALA A 80 -17.95 -10.20 3.06
C ALA A 80 -17.76 -9.85 4.55
N PRO A 81 -16.98 -8.79 4.86
CA PRO A 81 -16.91 -8.30 6.23
C PRO A 81 -18.31 -7.98 6.78
N SER A 82 -18.49 -8.13 8.09
CA SER A 82 -19.74 -7.74 8.74
C SER A 82 -19.99 -6.22 8.60
N ALA A 83 -21.26 -5.82 8.73
CA ALA A 83 -21.63 -4.41 8.79
C ALA A 83 -20.87 -3.71 9.92
N ALA A 84 -20.39 -2.50 9.65
CA ALA A 84 -19.68 -1.71 10.64
C ALA A 84 -20.64 -1.31 11.77
N ALA A 85 -20.20 -1.54 13.01
CA ALA A 85 -20.83 -1.00 14.19
C ALA A 85 -19.95 0.14 14.73
N VAL A 86 -20.57 1.25 15.13
CA VAL A 86 -19.84 2.36 15.74
C VAL A 86 -19.87 2.18 17.25
N GLY A 87 -18.71 1.91 17.84
CA GLY A 87 -18.53 1.88 19.28
C GLY A 87 -18.23 3.29 19.80
N ALA A 88 -18.78 3.65 20.96
CA ALA A 88 -18.41 4.84 21.70
C ALA A 88 -17.72 4.42 23.01
N THR A 89 -16.48 4.83 23.21
CA THR A 89 -15.94 4.94 24.57
C THR A 89 -16.42 6.24 25.20
N VAL A 90 -16.55 6.25 26.52
CA VAL A 90 -17.28 7.20 27.41
C VAL A 90 -16.76 8.66 27.38
N ILE A 91 -16.02 9.09 26.36
CA ILE A 91 -15.69 10.49 26.09
C ILE A 91 -16.58 10.96 24.93
N PRO A 92 -17.38 12.03 25.08
CA PRO A 92 -18.24 12.51 24.01
C PRO A 92 -17.36 13.05 22.86
N GLY A 93 -17.17 12.27 21.78
CA GLY A 93 -16.53 12.77 20.56
C GLY A 93 -15.95 11.73 19.59
N ASP A 94 -15.40 10.61 20.10
CA ASP A 94 -14.67 9.67 19.25
C ASP A 94 -15.49 8.40 18.98
N HIS A 95 -16.25 8.49 17.89
CA HIS A 95 -16.89 7.35 17.26
C HIS A 95 -15.83 6.51 16.53
N VAL A 96 -15.56 5.30 17.04
CA VAL A 96 -14.64 4.35 16.38
C VAL A 96 -15.47 3.25 15.74
N ALA A 97 -15.34 3.07 14.43
CA ALA A 97 -15.94 1.96 13.73
C ALA A 97 -15.19 0.67 14.04
N VAL A 98 -15.95 -0.37 14.38
CA VAL A 98 -15.47 -1.74 14.52
C VAL A 98 -16.30 -2.67 13.64
N ARG A 99 -15.67 -3.73 13.12
CA ARG A 99 -16.37 -4.80 12.42
C ARG A 99 -15.62 -6.11 12.53
N TRP A 100 -16.32 -7.21 12.36
CA TRP A 100 -15.69 -8.51 12.11
C TRP A 100 -15.15 -8.58 10.68
N GLN A 101 -13.90 -8.99 10.57
CA GLN A 101 -13.26 -9.43 9.33
C GLN A 101 -12.52 -10.73 9.63
N ASP A 102 -12.97 -11.80 8.99
CA ASP A 102 -12.59 -13.17 9.35
C ASP A 102 -12.83 -13.44 10.84
N ASP A 103 -11.87 -14.05 11.53
CA ASP A 103 -11.94 -14.36 12.96
C ASP A 103 -11.52 -13.18 13.87
N HIS A 104 -11.31 -11.99 13.30
CA HIS A 104 -10.82 -10.82 14.04
C HIS A 104 -11.89 -9.73 14.12
N LEU A 105 -11.98 -9.11 15.29
CA LEU A 105 -12.62 -7.80 15.39
C LEU A 105 -11.57 -6.75 15.00
N ILE A 106 -11.89 -5.91 14.02
CA ILE A 106 -10.98 -4.89 13.50
C ILE A 106 -11.52 -3.49 13.73
N SER A 107 -10.60 -2.53 13.85
CA SER A 107 -10.85 -1.08 13.87
C SER A 107 -9.82 -0.40 12.98
N ILE A 108 -10.07 0.85 12.61
CA ILE A 108 -9.20 1.57 11.69
C ILE A 108 -8.82 2.95 12.20
N ILE A 109 -7.57 3.33 11.93
CA ILE A 109 -7.02 4.67 12.11
C ILE A 109 -6.63 5.16 10.73
N GLU A 110 -7.20 6.26 10.29
CA GLU A 110 -6.80 6.95 9.07
C GLU A 110 -5.60 7.84 9.37
N LEU A 111 -4.58 7.76 8.52
CA LEU A 111 -3.44 8.68 8.57
C LEU A 111 -3.70 9.80 7.57
N VAL A 112 -3.81 11.02 8.08
CA VAL A 112 -4.07 12.19 7.25
C VAL A 112 -2.73 12.79 6.83
N PRO A 113 -2.42 12.82 5.52
CA PRO A 113 -1.16 13.37 5.07
C PRO A 113 -1.11 14.88 5.31
N ARG A 114 0.09 15.37 5.57
CA ARG A 114 0.33 16.80 5.68
C ARG A 114 0.26 17.43 4.28
N PRO A 115 -0.60 18.44 4.07
CA PRO A 115 -0.76 19.05 2.76
C PRO A 115 0.55 19.60 2.19
N PHE A 116 0.69 19.51 0.87
CA PHE A 116 1.83 20.01 0.10
C PHE A 116 3.19 19.48 0.56
N THR A 117 3.29 18.27 1.10
CA THR A 117 4.59 17.64 1.36
C THR A 117 5.22 17.23 0.02
N PRO A 118 6.33 17.86 -0.43
CA PRO A 118 6.95 17.44 -1.67
C PRO A 118 7.54 16.03 -1.53
N THR A 119 7.58 15.31 -2.66
CA THR A 119 8.35 14.07 -2.78
C THR A 119 9.43 14.28 -3.83
N VAL A 120 10.69 14.10 -3.45
CA VAL A 120 11.84 14.23 -4.35
C VAL A 120 12.42 12.86 -4.65
N ILE A 121 12.64 12.56 -5.93
CA ILE A 121 13.21 11.28 -6.33
C ILE A 121 14.72 11.41 -6.49
N VAL A 122 15.46 10.83 -5.55
CA VAL A 122 16.94 10.82 -5.57
C VAL A 122 17.40 9.41 -5.84
N THR A 123 18.15 9.23 -6.93
CA THR A 123 18.71 7.91 -7.32
C THR A 123 17.70 6.76 -7.42
N GLY A 124 16.42 7.07 -7.68
CA GLY A 124 15.34 6.08 -7.80
C GLY A 124 14.54 5.81 -6.52
N GLU A 125 14.90 6.47 -5.41
CA GLU A 125 14.21 6.38 -4.12
C GLU A 125 13.42 7.66 -3.85
N ALA A 126 12.26 7.53 -3.20
CA ALA A 126 11.39 8.65 -2.86
C ALA A 126 11.71 9.20 -1.47
N PHE A 127 12.10 10.48 -1.42
CA PHE A 127 12.31 11.23 -0.19
C PHE A 127 11.13 12.15 0.06
N THR A 128 10.46 11.99 1.21
CA THR A 128 9.38 12.84 1.67
C THR A 128 9.40 12.94 3.19
N ASP A 129 8.98 14.08 3.73
CA ASP A 129 9.03 14.33 5.18
C ASP A 129 7.87 13.69 5.94
N ASP A 130 6.82 13.25 5.26
CA ASP A 130 5.57 12.77 5.86
C ASP A 130 5.49 11.24 5.79
N VAL A 131 6.16 10.59 6.75
CA VAL A 131 6.35 9.14 6.82
C VAL A 131 5.91 8.57 8.17
N LEU A 132 5.44 7.33 8.16
CA LEU A 132 5.16 6.51 9.33
C LEU A 132 6.22 5.41 9.44
N ASP A 133 6.99 5.42 10.52
CA ASP A 133 7.86 4.28 10.87
C ASP A 133 7.04 3.15 11.50
N THR A 134 7.09 1.97 10.88
CA THR A 134 6.41 0.78 11.39
C THR A 134 7.02 0.24 12.69
N GLN A 135 8.26 0.60 13.04
CA GLN A 135 8.85 0.28 14.34
C GLN A 135 8.23 1.13 15.46
N LEU A 136 7.87 2.39 15.19
CA LEU A 136 7.10 3.21 16.11
C LEU A 136 5.74 2.56 16.40
N VAL A 137 5.05 2.06 15.36
CA VAL A 137 3.77 1.34 15.52
C VAL A 137 3.94 0.12 16.43
N GLU A 138 4.99 -0.69 16.22
CA GLU A 138 5.28 -1.84 17.08
C GLU A 138 5.45 -1.40 18.54
N LYS A 139 6.26 -0.36 18.77
CA LYS A 139 6.54 0.15 20.11
C LYS A 139 5.26 0.63 20.81
N LEU A 140 4.39 1.33 20.10
CA LEU A 140 3.11 1.79 20.64
C LEU A 140 2.20 0.61 21.00
N ILE A 141 2.09 -0.40 20.13
CA ILE A 141 1.28 -1.60 20.41
C ILE A 141 1.86 -2.39 21.58
N ALA A 142 3.16 -2.63 21.59
CA ALA A 142 3.84 -3.34 22.67
C ALA A 142 3.64 -2.65 24.04
N THR A 143 3.57 -1.31 24.05
CA THR A 143 3.40 -0.53 25.27
C THR A 143 1.95 -0.53 25.75
N TYR A 144 0.99 -0.37 24.85
CA TYR A 144 -0.40 -0.04 25.23
C TYR A 144 -1.41 -1.15 25.00
N CYS A 145 -1.14 -2.06 24.07
CA CYS A 145 -2.05 -3.14 23.65
C CYS A 145 -1.26 -4.35 23.10
N PRO A 146 -0.44 -5.03 23.93
CA PRO A 146 0.54 -6.03 23.47
C PRO A 146 -0.05 -7.33 22.90
N ASP A 147 -1.35 -7.57 23.11
CA ASP A 147 -2.13 -8.69 22.59
C ASP A 147 -2.91 -8.34 21.30
N LEU A 148 -2.68 -7.16 20.72
CA LEU A 148 -3.20 -6.76 19.41
C LEU A 148 -2.15 -6.88 18.30
N GLU A 149 -2.64 -6.98 17.07
CA GLU A 149 -1.84 -6.78 15.86
C GLU A 149 -2.23 -5.49 15.15
N ALA A 150 -1.32 -4.94 14.34
CA ALA A 150 -1.65 -3.88 13.42
C ALA A 150 -1.19 -4.17 12.00
N ASP A 151 -2.06 -3.91 11.03
CA ASP A 151 -1.69 -3.85 9.62
C ASP A 151 -1.59 -2.37 9.21
N VAL A 152 -0.40 -1.90 8.83
CA VAL A 152 -0.26 -0.61 8.15
C VAL A 152 -0.54 -0.85 6.66
N VAL A 153 -1.63 -0.28 6.17
CA VAL A 153 -2.16 -0.53 4.82
C VAL A 153 -2.09 0.76 4.02
N SER A 154 -1.34 0.76 2.92
CA SER A 154 -1.38 1.86 1.93
C SER A 154 -1.95 1.37 0.61
N ALA A 155 -2.90 2.10 0.05
CA ALA A 155 -3.55 1.75 -1.21
C ALA A 155 -3.68 2.96 -2.13
N GLY A 156 -3.60 2.71 -3.44
CA GLY A 156 -3.71 3.77 -4.45
C GLY A 156 -3.08 3.36 -5.78
N TYR A 157 -2.78 4.36 -6.61
CA TYR A 157 -2.32 4.14 -7.99
C TYR A 157 -1.26 5.16 -8.40
N ARG A 158 -0.35 4.73 -9.28
CA ARG A 158 0.70 5.59 -9.84
C ARG A 158 0.18 6.51 -10.93
N VAL A 159 -0.73 5.99 -11.74
CA VAL A 159 -1.41 6.71 -12.80
C VAL A 159 -2.89 6.35 -12.75
N GLY A 160 -3.75 7.34 -12.96
CA GLY A 160 -5.19 7.17 -12.86
C GLY A 160 -5.85 6.84 -14.20
N ARG A 161 -7.12 6.46 -14.14
CA ARG A 161 -7.91 5.99 -15.30
C ARG A 161 -8.93 7.02 -15.82
N THR A 162 -8.85 8.27 -15.38
CA THR A 162 -9.77 9.33 -15.85
C THR A 162 -9.39 9.86 -17.23
N ALA A 163 -8.11 9.76 -17.60
CA ALA A 163 -7.58 10.16 -18.90
C ALA A 163 -7.59 9.02 -19.95
N PRO A 164 -7.56 9.34 -21.26
CA PRO A 164 -7.40 8.35 -22.32
C PRO A 164 -6.15 7.49 -22.13
N ALA A 165 -6.22 6.20 -22.49
CA ALA A 165 -5.12 5.25 -22.31
C ALA A 165 -3.80 5.71 -22.96
N SER A 166 -3.87 6.41 -24.10
CA SER A 166 -2.69 6.98 -24.78
C SER A 166 -2.01 8.08 -23.97
N LEU A 167 -2.76 8.85 -23.19
CA LEU A 167 -2.22 9.87 -22.30
C LEU A 167 -1.66 9.25 -21.01
N VAL A 168 -2.38 8.28 -20.44
CA VAL A 168 -1.91 7.55 -19.25
C VAL A 168 -0.59 6.83 -19.54
N ALA A 169 -0.49 6.15 -20.68
CA ALA A 169 0.74 5.48 -21.10
C ALA A 169 1.91 6.45 -21.31
N LEU A 170 1.62 7.66 -21.83
CA LEU A 170 2.62 8.72 -21.99
C LEU A 170 3.14 9.20 -20.62
N TYR A 171 2.24 9.48 -19.69
CA TYR A 171 2.63 9.93 -18.37
C TYR A 171 3.38 8.86 -17.58
N ASP A 172 2.98 7.58 -17.69
CA ASP A 172 3.73 6.47 -17.08
C ASP A 172 5.16 6.33 -17.67
N GLN A 173 5.38 6.73 -18.94
CA GLN A 173 6.73 6.83 -19.51
C GLN A 173 7.53 8.00 -18.91
N VAL A 174 6.90 9.17 -18.74
CA VAL A 174 7.54 10.36 -18.13
C VAL A 174 7.90 10.11 -16.66
N VAL A 175 7.00 9.52 -15.87
CA VAL A 175 7.25 9.14 -14.47
C VAL A 175 8.23 7.97 -14.38
N GLY A 176 8.31 7.13 -15.41
CA GLY A 176 9.26 6.03 -15.46
C GLY A 176 9.06 5.04 -14.31
N PRO A 177 10.13 4.45 -13.76
CA PRO A 177 10.05 3.53 -12.62
C PRO A 177 10.09 4.23 -11.26
N TYR A 178 9.79 5.54 -11.17
CA TYR A 178 9.89 6.23 -9.89
C TYR A 178 8.78 5.80 -8.91
N PRO A 179 9.09 5.65 -7.60
CA PRO A 179 8.12 5.33 -6.55
C PRO A 179 7.23 6.52 -6.16
N ALA A 180 6.63 7.16 -7.15
CA ALA A 180 5.82 8.36 -7.01
C ALA A 180 4.36 8.05 -7.35
N PRO A 181 3.54 7.56 -6.39
CA PRO A 181 2.13 7.38 -6.64
C PRO A 181 1.39 8.71 -6.79
N ALA A 182 0.57 8.81 -7.83
CA ALA A 182 -0.31 9.97 -8.04
C ALA A 182 -1.36 10.10 -6.92
N ASN A 183 -1.93 8.98 -6.48
CA ASN A 183 -2.84 8.93 -5.34
C ASN A 183 -2.45 7.77 -4.42
N ARG A 184 -2.34 8.02 -3.13
CA ARG A 184 -2.10 7.03 -2.07
C ARG A 184 -2.73 7.50 -0.78
N ARG A 185 -3.45 6.60 -0.12
CA ARG A 185 -3.94 6.77 1.25
C ARG A 185 -3.43 5.64 2.11
N THR A 186 -3.23 5.94 3.39
CA THR A 186 -2.67 5.00 4.36
C THR A 186 -3.53 4.93 5.60
N TRP A 187 -3.72 3.71 6.11
CA TRP A 187 -4.46 3.42 7.33
C TRP A 187 -3.66 2.47 8.22
N ILE A 188 -3.98 2.47 9.51
CA ILE A 188 -3.58 1.43 10.44
C ILE A 188 -4.84 0.66 10.83
N VAL A 189 -4.86 -0.65 10.56
CA VAL A 189 -5.94 -1.55 10.96
C VAL A 189 -5.51 -2.29 12.20
N LEU A 190 -6.12 -2.01 13.36
CA LEU A 190 -5.89 -2.80 14.57
C LEU A 190 -6.76 -4.04 14.55
N ARG A 191 -6.18 -5.19 14.88
CA ARG A 191 -6.84 -6.50 14.84
C ARG A 191 -6.82 -7.15 16.22
N ALA A 192 -8.00 -7.56 16.68
CA ALA A 192 -8.18 -8.26 17.93
C ALA A 192 -8.69 -9.68 17.65
N LEU A 193 -7.86 -10.68 17.95
CA LEU A 193 -8.28 -12.08 17.97
C LEU A 193 -8.90 -12.38 19.35
N PRO A 194 -10.15 -12.88 19.44
CA PRO A 194 -10.84 -13.04 20.71
C PRO A 194 -10.07 -13.90 21.73
N GLU A 195 -9.41 -14.96 21.27
CA GLU A 195 -8.67 -15.88 22.14
C GLU A 195 -7.41 -15.25 22.75
N GLU A 196 -6.67 -14.46 21.95
CA GLU A 196 -5.44 -13.78 22.40
C GLU A 196 -5.75 -12.59 23.31
N THR A 197 -6.83 -11.85 23.00
CA THR A 197 -7.20 -10.61 23.70
C THR A 197 -8.14 -10.80 24.89
N ARG A 198 -8.55 -12.06 25.16
CA ARG A 198 -9.55 -12.41 26.17
C ARG A 198 -9.29 -11.77 27.54
N ARG A 199 -8.04 -11.81 28.01
CA ARG A 199 -7.67 -11.25 29.33
C ARG A 199 -7.86 -9.74 29.40
N SER A 200 -7.54 -9.02 28.33
CA SER A 200 -7.65 -7.56 28.25
C SER A 200 -9.10 -7.12 28.03
N ALA A 201 -9.86 -7.89 27.25
CA ALA A 201 -11.29 -7.68 27.02
C ALA A 201 -12.12 -7.86 28.30
N LEU A 202 -11.89 -8.94 29.06
CA LEU A 202 -12.62 -9.25 30.29
C LEU A 202 -12.46 -8.21 31.41
N ARG A 203 -11.41 -7.37 31.37
CA ARG A 203 -11.23 -6.26 32.32
C ARG A 203 -12.19 -5.10 32.07
N ARG A 204 -12.86 -5.07 30.90
CA ARG A 204 -13.72 -3.96 30.49
C ARG A 204 -15.19 -4.37 30.53
N ASP A 205 -15.52 -5.50 29.93
CA ASP A 205 -16.88 -6.06 29.93
C ASP A 205 -16.83 -7.55 29.53
N VAL A 206 -17.99 -8.21 29.49
CA VAL A 206 -18.14 -9.63 29.15
C VAL A 206 -18.42 -9.81 27.65
N GLY A 207 -17.89 -10.89 27.08
CA GLY A 207 -18.15 -11.27 25.69
C GLY A 207 -17.68 -10.24 24.66
N VAL A 208 -18.47 -10.07 23.59
CA VAL A 208 -18.14 -9.19 22.45
C VAL A 208 -18.07 -7.72 22.85
N ALA A 209 -18.87 -7.28 23.83
CA ALA A 209 -18.85 -5.90 24.32
C ALA A 209 -17.51 -5.54 24.96
N GLY A 210 -16.91 -6.47 25.72
CA GLY A 210 -15.58 -6.29 26.33
C GLY A 210 -14.48 -6.21 25.28
N LEU A 211 -14.56 -7.06 24.24
CA LEU A 211 -13.63 -7.05 23.11
C LEU A 211 -13.71 -5.75 22.31
N ALA A 212 -14.93 -5.30 21.97
CA ALA A 212 -15.15 -4.06 21.26
C ALA A 212 -14.67 -2.85 22.07
N SER A 213 -15.00 -2.79 23.36
CA SER A 213 -14.52 -1.73 24.27
C SER A 213 -13.01 -1.72 24.40
N TYR A 214 -12.37 -2.90 24.39
CA TYR A 214 -10.91 -2.99 24.38
C TYR A 214 -10.31 -2.44 23.11
N LEU A 215 -10.83 -2.86 21.96
CA LEU A 215 -10.35 -2.44 20.67
C LEU A 215 -10.50 -0.94 20.50
N VAL A 216 -11.71 -0.39 20.70
CA VAL A 216 -11.99 1.06 20.60
C VAL A 216 -11.04 1.88 21.48
N ALA A 217 -10.89 1.51 22.76
CA ALA A 217 -10.00 2.24 23.66
C ALA A 217 -8.52 2.16 23.24
N SER A 218 -8.11 1.06 22.60
CA SER A 218 -6.76 0.89 22.08
C SER A 218 -6.57 1.73 20.81
N THR A 219 -7.55 1.77 19.92
CA THR A 219 -7.55 2.59 18.70
C THR A 219 -7.38 4.06 19.01
N THR A 220 -8.20 4.60 19.92
CA THR A 220 -8.09 6.01 20.35
C THR A 220 -6.70 6.29 20.92
N ARG A 221 -6.20 5.43 21.83
CA ARG A 221 -4.90 5.64 22.45
C ARG A 221 -3.74 5.59 21.45
N ILE A 222 -3.77 4.67 20.49
CA ILE A 222 -2.75 4.60 19.44
C ILE A 222 -2.81 5.85 18.55
N ALA A 223 -4.00 6.30 18.16
CA ALA A 223 -4.17 7.53 17.37
C ALA A 223 -3.66 8.78 18.12
N ASP A 224 -3.95 8.91 19.42
CA ASP A 224 -3.46 10.02 20.26
C ASP A 224 -1.94 10.03 20.37
N HIS A 225 -1.32 8.85 20.56
CA HIS A 225 0.14 8.77 20.64
C HIS A 225 0.82 8.98 19.28
N LEU A 226 0.22 8.54 18.17
CA LEU A 226 0.72 8.88 16.83
C LEU A 226 0.67 10.40 16.60
N SER A 227 -0.44 11.03 16.96
CA SER A 227 -0.61 12.50 16.90
C SER A 227 0.42 13.23 17.78
N SER A 228 0.69 12.70 18.98
CA SER A 228 1.73 13.23 19.87
C SER A 228 3.16 13.09 19.30
N ASN A 229 3.39 12.15 18.38
CA ASN A 229 4.64 12.00 17.62
C ASN A 229 4.62 12.76 16.28
N GLY A 230 3.63 13.63 16.06
CA GLY A 230 3.53 14.50 14.89
C GLY A 230 2.84 13.87 13.68
N ILE A 231 2.24 12.68 13.80
CA ILE A 231 1.53 12.00 12.72
C ILE A 231 0.04 12.25 12.90
N ASP A 232 -0.61 12.98 11.99
CA ASP A 232 -2.07 13.23 12.07
C ASP A 232 -2.81 11.89 11.86
N ALA A 233 -3.30 11.33 12.95
CA ALA A 233 -3.92 10.02 13.01
C ALA A 233 -5.34 10.17 13.58
N ARG A 234 -6.34 9.80 12.79
CA ARG A 234 -7.75 9.98 13.13
C ARG A 234 -8.45 8.65 13.22
N CYS A 235 -9.19 8.42 14.29
CA CYS A 235 -10.00 7.22 14.40
C CYS A 235 -11.06 7.18 13.30
N GLY A 236 -11.14 6.07 12.58
CA GLY A 236 -12.11 5.92 11.50
C GLY A 236 -13.52 5.75 12.04
N ARG A 237 -14.46 6.55 11.50
CA ARG A 237 -15.90 6.48 11.81
C ARG A 237 -16.66 5.51 10.91
N SER A 238 -16.01 5.05 9.84
CA SER A 238 -16.54 4.14 8.82
C SER A 238 -15.39 3.37 8.17
N PHE A 239 -15.69 2.24 7.54
CA PHE A 239 -14.76 1.50 6.69
C PHE A 239 -14.90 1.84 5.20
N GLU A 240 -15.84 2.71 4.81
CA GLU A 240 -16.17 2.96 3.40
C GLU A 240 -14.98 3.40 2.55
N ASP A 241 -14.20 4.38 3.02
CA ASP A 241 -13.02 4.87 2.32
C ASP A 241 -11.93 3.81 2.20
N PHE A 242 -11.74 3.02 3.27
CA PHE A 242 -10.78 1.92 3.29
C PHE A 242 -11.21 0.79 2.35
N ASP A 243 -12.49 0.42 2.35
CA ASP A 243 -13.04 -0.62 1.49
C ASP A 243 -12.93 -0.19 0.03
N ARG A 244 -13.30 1.05 -0.30
CA ARG A 244 -13.17 1.60 -1.65
C ARG A 244 -11.71 1.62 -2.12
N ALA A 245 -10.78 1.97 -1.24
CA ALA A 245 -9.37 2.02 -1.59
C ALA A 245 -8.72 0.63 -1.67
N THR A 246 -9.24 -0.37 -0.95
CA THR A 246 -8.69 -1.74 -0.94
C THR A 246 -9.53 -2.73 -1.75
N GLU A 247 -10.55 -2.24 -2.45
CA GLU A 247 -11.45 -3.06 -3.26
C GLU A 247 -10.68 -3.76 -4.38
N ILE A 248 -10.91 -5.06 -4.49
CA ILE A 248 -10.41 -5.87 -5.60
C ILE A 248 -11.55 -6.71 -6.17
N SER A 249 -11.56 -6.85 -7.49
CA SER A 249 -12.52 -7.74 -8.14
C SER A 249 -12.09 -9.19 -7.92
N PHE A 250 -12.97 -9.99 -7.33
CA PHE A 250 -12.72 -11.40 -7.04
C PHE A 250 -13.77 -12.28 -7.72
N GLU A 251 -13.34 -13.08 -8.71
CA GLU A 251 -14.15 -14.17 -9.27
C GLU A 251 -13.57 -15.53 -8.88
N ARG A 252 -12.25 -15.68 -8.97
CA ARG A 252 -11.56 -16.95 -8.71
C ARG A 252 -10.13 -16.75 -8.25
N GLU A 253 -9.70 -17.56 -7.29
CA GLU A 253 -8.29 -17.68 -6.92
C GLU A 253 -7.59 -18.74 -7.82
N ALA A 254 -6.62 -18.31 -8.61
CA ALA A 254 -5.66 -19.18 -9.26
C ALA A 254 -4.41 -19.37 -8.38
N TRP A 255 -3.49 -20.22 -8.81
CA TRP A 255 -2.28 -20.51 -8.03
C TRP A 255 -1.37 -19.29 -7.85
N SER A 256 -1.32 -18.37 -8.82
CA SER A 256 -0.40 -17.23 -8.83
C SER A 256 -1.08 -15.86 -8.82
N LEU A 257 -2.40 -15.83 -8.95
CA LEU A 257 -3.19 -14.60 -9.07
C LEU A 257 -4.64 -14.84 -8.68
N ILE A 258 -5.37 -13.75 -8.48
CA ILE A 258 -6.83 -13.67 -8.40
C ILE A 258 -7.33 -13.10 -9.72
N LYS A 259 -8.24 -13.82 -10.35
CA LYS A 259 -8.98 -13.34 -11.52
C LYS A 259 -10.21 -12.58 -11.03
N GLY A 260 -10.31 -11.32 -11.41
CA GLY A 260 -11.51 -10.50 -11.28
C GLY A 260 -12.27 -10.41 -12.60
N ARG A 261 -13.34 -9.60 -12.62
CA ARG A 261 -14.25 -9.46 -13.77
C ARG A 261 -13.57 -8.89 -15.02
N SER A 262 -12.67 -7.93 -14.83
CA SER A 262 -11.92 -7.25 -15.90
C SER A 262 -10.47 -6.92 -15.51
N THR A 263 -10.02 -7.47 -14.38
CA THR A 263 -8.70 -7.20 -13.80
C THR A 263 -8.10 -8.48 -13.23
N PHE A 264 -6.78 -8.48 -13.10
CA PHE A 264 -6.02 -9.53 -12.45
C PHE A 264 -5.30 -8.92 -11.26
N THR A 265 -5.41 -9.53 -10.09
CA THR A 265 -4.68 -9.10 -8.89
C THR A 265 -3.70 -10.19 -8.50
N ALA A 266 -2.42 -9.86 -8.36
CA ALA A 266 -1.43 -10.80 -7.87
C ALA A 266 -0.77 -10.29 -6.59
N ALA A 267 -0.63 -11.19 -5.63
CA ALA A 267 -0.02 -10.94 -4.34
C ALA A 267 1.44 -11.41 -4.32
N TYR A 268 2.28 -10.56 -3.75
CA TYR A 268 3.73 -10.71 -3.72
C TYR A 268 4.31 -10.34 -2.35
N THR A 269 5.55 -10.74 -2.15
CA THR A 269 6.46 -10.19 -1.14
C THR A 269 7.62 -9.51 -1.86
N ALA A 270 8.05 -8.35 -1.36
CA ALA A 270 9.17 -7.60 -1.95
C ALA A 270 9.98 -6.91 -0.83
N PRO A 271 11.18 -7.40 -0.48
CA PRO A 271 11.98 -6.88 0.65
C PRO A 271 12.66 -5.52 0.38
N GLY A 272 12.26 -4.84 -0.70
CA GLY A 272 12.80 -3.55 -1.12
C GLY A 272 12.06 -2.35 -0.56
N GLY A 273 11.02 -2.56 0.26
CA GLY A 273 10.26 -1.46 0.85
C GLY A 273 9.42 -0.66 -0.14
N PRO A 274 8.87 0.49 0.29
CA PRO A 274 7.93 1.29 -0.50
C PRO A 274 8.49 1.72 -1.85
N ASP A 275 9.80 1.95 -1.97
CA ASP A 275 10.43 2.32 -3.25
C ASP A 275 10.31 1.22 -4.31
N VAL A 276 10.42 -0.04 -3.91
CA VAL A 276 10.21 -1.18 -4.82
C VAL A 276 8.72 -1.43 -5.05
N TRP A 277 7.89 -1.23 -4.03
CA TRP A 277 6.44 -1.49 -4.13
C TRP A 277 5.76 -0.52 -5.09
N TRP A 278 6.06 0.78 -4.94
CA TRP A 278 5.44 1.87 -5.70
C TRP A 278 6.17 2.20 -7.01
N SER A 279 7.27 1.52 -7.33
CA SER A 279 7.90 1.60 -8.67
C SER A 279 7.34 0.57 -9.65
N ALA A 280 6.67 -0.47 -9.15
CA ALA A 280 6.05 -1.47 -9.99
C ALA A 280 4.88 -0.87 -10.79
N ARG A 281 4.80 -1.20 -12.08
CA ARG A 281 3.69 -0.77 -12.93
C ARG A 281 2.46 -1.61 -12.62
N ALA A 282 1.45 -0.97 -12.05
CA ALA A 282 0.16 -1.55 -11.77
C ALA A 282 -0.92 -0.45 -11.89
N ASP A 283 -2.13 -0.87 -12.23
CA ASP A 283 -3.30 0.00 -12.25
C ASP A 283 -3.77 0.37 -10.84
N HIS A 284 -3.56 -0.53 -9.88
CA HIS A 284 -3.84 -0.31 -8.46
C HIS A 284 -2.82 -1.11 -7.64
N THR A 285 -2.37 -0.52 -6.54
CA THR A 285 -1.37 -1.10 -5.65
C THR A 285 -1.89 -1.03 -4.22
N ILE A 286 -1.87 -2.17 -3.52
CA ILE A 286 -2.19 -2.25 -2.10
C ILE A 286 -0.96 -2.85 -1.42
N THR A 287 -0.44 -2.18 -0.41
CA THR A 287 0.67 -2.65 0.41
C THR A 287 0.19 -2.82 1.84
N ARG A 288 0.63 -3.88 2.51
CA ARG A 288 0.33 -4.13 3.92
C ARG A 288 1.61 -4.51 4.63
N VAL A 289 1.85 -3.90 5.78
CA VAL A 289 2.91 -4.30 6.72
C VAL A 289 2.23 -4.69 8.03
N ARG A 290 2.21 -6.00 8.33
CA ARG A 290 1.73 -6.51 9.61
C ARG A 290 2.83 -6.41 10.64
N VAL A 291 2.48 -5.77 11.75
CA VAL A 291 3.33 -5.58 12.92
C VAL A 291 2.65 -6.26 14.11
N ARG A 292 3.43 -7.07 14.82
CA ARG A 292 3.02 -7.73 16.07
C ARG A 292 4.20 -7.64 17.06
N PRO A 293 3.94 -7.25 18.32
CA PRO A 293 4.99 -7.06 19.32
C PRO A 293 5.94 -8.27 19.45
N GLY A 294 7.25 -8.01 19.36
CA GLY A 294 8.28 -9.01 19.59
C GLY A 294 8.44 -10.03 18.45
N THR A 295 7.84 -9.78 17.29
CA THR A 295 7.96 -10.62 16.10
C THR A 295 8.35 -9.79 14.89
N ALA A 296 9.18 -10.36 14.01
CA ALA A 296 9.54 -9.69 12.77
C ALA A 296 8.27 -9.41 11.93
N PRO A 297 8.13 -8.20 11.35
CA PRO A 297 6.96 -7.84 10.58
C PRO A 297 6.83 -8.72 9.35
N THR A 298 5.64 -8.73 8.76
CA THR A 298 5.40 -9.41 7.47
C THR A 298 4.77 -8.44 6.49
N THR A 299 5.07 -8.59 5.21
CA THR A 299 4.57 -7.68 4.18
C THR A 299 3.81 -8.42 3.08
N THR A 300 2.75 -7.81 2.57
CA THR A 300 2.13 -8.20 1.30
C THR A 300 2.01 -7.01 0.38
N VAL A 301 2.26 -7.23 -0.90
CA VAL A 301 2.04 -6.23 -1.96
C VAL A 301 1.14 -6.85 -3.00
N LEU A 302 0.00 -6.23 -3.24
CA LEU A 302 -0.97 -6.63 -4.23
C LEU A 302 -0.91 -5.65 -5.38
N LEU A 303 -0.68 -6.18 -6.57
CA LEU A 303 -0.66 -5.41 -7.81
C LEU A 303 -1.84 -5.85 -8.67
N THR A 304 -2.69 -4.90 -9.00
CA THR A 304 -3.83 -5.10 -9.89
C THR A 304 -3.51 -4.55 -11.26
N THR A 305 -3.73 -5.36 -12.29
CA THR A 305 -3.47 -5.00 -13.70
C THR A 305 -4.65 -5.39 -14.59
N LEU A 306 -4.82 -4.71 -15.73
CA LEU A 306 -5.80 -5.09 -16.76
C LEU A 306 -5.39 -6.35 -17.52
N ALA A 307 -4.09 -6.53 -17.76
CA ALA A 307 -3.54 -7.72 -18.39
C ALA A 307 -3.02 -8.70 -17.33
N GLU A 308 -2.81 -9.95 -17.72
CA GLU A 308 -2.24 -10.96 -16.81
C GLU A 308 -0.84 -10.50 -16.33
N PRO A 309 -0.61 -10.40 -15.01
CA PRO A 309 0.58 -9.76 -14.47
C PRO A 309 1.81 -10.63 -14.67
N THR A 310 2.91 -10.01 -15.12
CA THR A 310 4.24 -10.62 -15.02
C THR A 310 4.84 -10.26 -13.66
N THR A 311 5.65 -11.15 -13.08
CA THR A 311 6.29 -10.87 -11.78
C THR A 311 7.32 -9.75 -11.94
N PRO A 312 7.15 -8.59 -11.27
CA PRO A 312 8.11 -7.50 -11.41
C PRO A 312 9.46 -7.84 -10.78
N ARG A 313 10.51 -7.10 -11.16
CA ARG A 313 11.85 -7.28 -10.58
C ARG A 313 11.83 -6.95 -9.09
N GLY A 314 12.43 -7.81 -8.26
CA GLY A 314 12.44 -7.65 -6.80
C GLY A 314 11.22 -8.24 -6.08
N PHE A 315 10.25 -8.78 -6.82
CA PHE A 315 9.04 -9.37 -6.27
C PHE A 315 9.12 -10.90 -6.28
N SER A 316 8.52 -11.51 -5.26
CA SER A 316 8.29 -12.96 -5.19
C SER A 316 6.80 -13.23 -5.02
N CYS A 317 6.19 -13.91 -5.99
CA CYS A 317 4.75 -14.21 -5.97
C CYS A 317 4.41 -15.17 -4.81
N LEU A 318 3.30 -14.89 -4.12
CA LEU A 318 2.75 -15.68 -3.02
C LEU A 318 1.86 -16.82 -3.54
N PHE A 319 2.48 -17.80 -4.21
CA PHE A 319 1.76 -18.92 -4.83
C PHE A 319 0.84 -19.66 -3.84
N GLY A 320 -0.41 -19.91 -4.20
CA GLY A 320 -1.42 -20.63 -3.40
C GLY A 320 -1.86 -19.91 -2.13
N GLY A 321 -1.47 -18.66 -1.94
CA GLY A 321 -1.87 -17.82 -0.80
C GLY A 321 -2.36 -16.44 -1.23
N GLN A 322 -2.94 -16.32 -2.42
CA GLN A 322 -3.38 -15.04 -2.96
C GLN A 322 -4.53 -14.48 -2.12
N ARG A 323 -5.49 -15.33 -1.76
CA ARG A 323 -6.61 -14.95 -0.89
C ARG A 323 -6.16 -14.55 0.51
N ALA A 324 -5.24 -15.30 1.09
CA ALA A 324 -4.68 -15.01 2.42
C ALA A 324 -3.95 -13.65 2.43
N ALA A 325 -3.23 -13.33 1.34
CA ALA A 325 -2.52 -12.08 1.20
C ALA A 325 -3.44 -10.85 1.10
N LEU A 326 -4.71 -11.00 0.68
CA LEU A 326 -5.72 -9.93 0.76
C LEU A 326 -5.89 -9.42 2.18
N TYR A 327 -5.78 -10.34 3.15
CA TYR A 327 -5.93 -10.05 4.57
C TYR A 327 -4.59 -9.76 5.24
N GLY A 328 -3.51 -9.55 4.48
CA GLY A 328 -2.17 -9.26 5.02
C GLY A 328 -1.39 -10.49 5.51
N GLU A 329 -1.90 -11.71 5.30
CA GLU A 329 -1.18 -12.91 5.71
C GLU A 329 -0.03 -13.22 4.74
N SER A 330 1.19 -13.25 5.26
CA SER A 330 2.39 -13.63 4.52
C SER A 330 3.21 -14.64 5.32
N PRO A 331 3.72 -15.71 4.66
CA PRO A 331 4.61 -16.67 5.31
C PRO A 331 6.06 -16.16 5.44
N THR A 332 6.37 -15.05 4.76
CA THR A 332 7.71 -14.47 4.70
C THR A 332 7.79 -13.29 5.66
N THR A 333 8.75 -13.36 6.58
CA THR A 333 9.11 -12.24 7.46
C THR A 333 9.89 -11.21 6.67
N ASP A 334 9.75 -9.97 7.10
CA ASP A 334 10.42 -8.81 6.54
C ASP A 334 10.98 -7.95 7.69
N ARG A 335 11.39 -6.72 7.37
CA ARG A 335 11.87 -5.70 8.32
C ARG A 335 10.88 -4.54 8.44
N HIS A 336 11.14 -3.67 9.39
CA HIS A 336 10.45 -2.40 9.49
C HIS A 336 10.87 -1.47 8.35
N TYR A 337 9.94 -0.58 8.00
CA TYR A 337 10.04 0.41 6.94
C TYR A 337 9.44 1.74 7.42
N GLU A 338 9.98 2.82 6.87
CA GLU A 338 9.33 4.13 6.84
C GLU A 338 8.39 4.17 5.64
N LEU A 339 7.10 4.39 5.89
CA LEU A 339 6.05 4.36 4.89
C LEU A 339 5.51 5.76 4.68
N PRO A 340 5.64 6.34 3.47
CA PRO A 340 5.00 7.60 3.16
C PRO A 340 3.48 7.55 3.37
N ILE A 341 2.93 8.55 4.06
CA ILE A 341 1.52 8.57 4.46
C ILE A 341 0.61 8.88 3.26
N GLY A 342 0.89 9.98 2.57
CA GLY A 342 0.09 10.49 1.44
C GLY A 342 0.69 10.22 0.08
N SER A 343 0.07 10.78 -0.95
CA SER A 343 0.50 10.73 -2.34
C SER A 343 1.83 11.43 -2.57
N ALA A 344 2.60 11.00 -3.59
CA ALA A 344 3.65 11.84 -4.13
C ALA A 344 3.02 12.98 -4.98
N GLY A 345 1.93 12.66 -5.68
CA GLY A 345 1.13 13.62 -6.42
C GLY A 345 1.62 13.81 -7.86
N VAL A 346 1.61 15.05 -8.32
CA VAL A 346 1.90 15.41 -9.72
C VAL A 346 3.35 15.86 -9.87
N LEU A 347 4.02 15.45 -10.95
CA LEU A 347 5.34 15.96 -11.29
C LEU A 347 5.27 17.47 -11.59
N VAL A 348 5.86 18.30 -10.74
CA VAL A 348 5.84 19.77 -10.89
C VAL A 348 7.13 20.33 -11.49
N GLY A 349 8.25 19.62 -11.34
CA GLY A 349 9.54 20.04 -11.88
C GLY A 349 10.67 19.15 -11.38
N GLU A 350 11.89 19.69 -11.40
CA GLU A 350 13.09 19.07 -10.83
C GLU A 350 13.86 20.04 -9.93
N THR A 351 14.72 19.52 -9.06
CA THR A 351 15.66 20.33 -8.26
C THR A 351 16.78 20.91 -9.14
N ALA A 352 17.64 21.75 -8.55
CA ALA A 352 18.84 22.25 -9.24
C ALA A 352 19.77 21.13 -9.73
N ASP A 353 19.78 20.00 -9.01
CA ASP A 353 20.58 18.80 -9.31
C ASP A 353 19.84 17.80 -10.23
N ARG A 354 18.71 18.22 -10.82
CA ARG A 354 17.88 17.42 -11.74
C ARG A 354 17.19 16.21 -11.11
N TYR A 355 16.85 16.31 -9.82
CA TYR A 355 16.00 15.31 -9.16
C TYR A 355 14.52 15.66 -9.37
N PRO A 356 13.68 14.77 -9.91
CA PRO A 356 12.25 15.00 -10.07
C PRO A 356 11.57 15.36 -8.75
N VAL A 357 10.69 16.35 -8.78
CA VAL A 357 9.91 16.84 -7.64
C VAL A 357 8.42 16.67 -7.94
N TYR A 358 7.76 15.93 -7.07
CA TYR A 358 6.32 15.71 -7.07
C TYR A 358 5.66 16.50 -5.95
N MET A 359 4.43 16.94 -6.18
CA MET A 359 3.62 17.68 -5.21
C MET A 359 2.20 17.12 -5.15
N PRO A 360 1.69 16.76 -3.95
CA PRO A 360 0.30 16.36 -3.77
C PRO A 360 -0.64 17.56 -3.83
N PHE A 361 -1.79 17.35 -4.47
CA PHE A 361 -2.90 18.31 -4.58
C PHE A 361 -4.24 17.69 -4.16
N ASP A 362 -4.22 16.41 -3.79
CA ASP A 362 -5.38 15.57 -3.49
C ASP A 362 -5.85 15.62 -2.02
N ASP A 363 -5.19 16.43 -1.19
CA ASP A 363 -5.45 16.51 0.25
C ASP A 363 -6.34 17.69 0.68
N VAL A 364 -6.20 18.85 0.02
CA VAL A 364 -6.89 20.09 0.42
C VAL A 364 -7.31 20.92 -0.79
N ASP A 365 -8.42 21.65 -0.64
CA ASP A 365 -8.90 22.56 -1.66
C ASP A 365 -7.96 23.76 -1.84
N VAL A 366 -7.63 24.07 -3.10
CA VAL A 366 -6.71 25.15 -3.45
C VAL A 366 -7.12 25.89 -4.70
N SER A 367 -6.72 27.15 -4.78
CA SER A 367 -6.64 27.90 -6.02
C SER A 367 -5.20 27.88 -6.52
N ILE A 368 -4.98 27.45 -7.77
CA ILE A 368 -3.66 27.47 -8.38
C ILE A 368 -3.56 28.57 -9.43
N ASN A 369 -2.49 29.36 -9.36
CA ASN A 369 -2.12 30.34 -10.36
C ASN A 369 -0.95 29.80 -11.19
N LEU A 370 -1.21 29.52 -12.46
CA LEU A 370 -0.24 28.97 -13.41
C LEU A 370 0.36 30.12 -14.22
N GLY A 371 1.69 30.12 -14.38
CA GLY A 371 2.43 31.29 -14.90
C GLY A 371 2.29 31.56 -16.38
N ASP A 372 2.10 30.50 -17.17
CA ASP A 372 2.01 30.57 -18.63
C ASP A 372 1.13 29.42 -19.17
N ALA A 373 0.83 29.48 -20.47
CA ALA A 373 0.02 28.47 -21.16
C ALA A 373 0.68 27.08 -21.16
N ARG A 374 2.02 27.02 -21.14
CA ARG A 374 2.80 25.77 -21.10
C ARG A 374 2.61 25.05 -19.77
N LEU A 375 2.83 25.72 -18.66
CA LEU A 375 2.58 25.23 -17.31
C LEU A 375 1.13 24.81 -17.13
N PHE A 376 0.20 25.59 -17.67
CA PHE A 376 -1.20 25.22 -17.68
C PHE A 376 -1.43 23.88 -18.37
N THR A 377 -0.91 23.71 -19.58
CA THR A 377 -1.01 22.47 -20.35
C THR A 377 -0.42 21.29 -19.58
N GLN A 378 0.82 21.42 -19.10
CA GLN A 378 1.51 20.34 -18.38
C GLN A 378 0.80 19.97 -17.09
N PHE A 379 0.42 20.96 -16.28
CA PHE A 379 -0.25 20.71 -15.01
C PHE A 379 -1.59 20.00 -15.23
N VAL A 380 -2.40 20.46 -16.19
CA VAL A 380 -3.71 19.87 -16.49
C VAL A 380 -3.55 18.45 -17.02
N ILE A 381 -2.65 18.21 -17.97
CA ILE A 381 -2.42 16.88 -18.56
C ILE A 381 -1.92 15.88 -17.52
N ARG A 382 -0.91 16.27 -16.74
CA ARG A 382 -0.35 15.40 -15.69
C ARG A 382 -1.38 15.13 -14.60
N SER A 383 -2.22 16.11 -14.26
CA SER A 383 -3.34 15.90 -13.32
C SER A 383 -4.38 14.91 -13.87
N ALA A 384 -4.68 14.97 -15.18
CA ALA A 384 -5.57 14.02 -15.84
C ALA A 384 -5.01 12.60 -15.74
N ALA A 385 -3.73 12.44 -16.08
CA ALA A 385 -3.04 11.16 -16.03
C ALA A 385 -2.79 10.68 -14.59
N ALA A 386 -2.78 11.59 -13.63
CA ALA A 386 -2.76 11.33 -12.19
C ALA A 386 -4.15 10.97 -11.62
N GLY A 387 -5.19 10.84 -12.45
CA GLY A 387 -6.51 10.37 -12.02
C GLY A 387 -7.51 11.45 -11.62
N ALA A 388 -7.19 12.72 -11.81
CA ALA A 388 -8.15 13.79 -11.55
C ALA A 388 -9.23 13.90 -12.63
N VAL A 389 -10.40 14.39 -12.25
CA VAL A 389 -11.47 14.77 -13.17
C VAL A 389 -11.38 16.27 -13.45
N ILE A 390 -11.10 16.62 -14.71
CA ILE A 390 -10.85 18.00 -15.10
C ILE A 390 -12.12 18.61 -15.69
N THR A 391 -12.38 19.86 -15.33
CA THR A 391 -13.39 20.72 -15.95
C THR A 391 -12.70 21.98 -16.46
N LEU A 392 -12.84 22.27 -17.75
CA LEU A 392 -12.27 23.46 -18.40
C LEU A 392 -13.36 24.38 -18.93
N GLY A 393 -13.01 25.65 -19.17
CA GLY A 393 -13.90 26.64 -19.77
C GLY A 393 -14.27 26.30 -21.22
N PRO A 394 -15.40 26.82 -21.75
CA PRO A 394 -15.86 26.57 -23.13
C PRO A 394 -14.82 26.87 -24.22
N GLN A 395 -13.92 27.81 -23.98
CA GLN A 395 -12.84 28.19 -24.89
C GLN A 395 -11.80 27.07 -25.11
N PHE A 396 -11.72 26.09 -24.20
CA PHE A 396 -10.78 24.97 -24.27
C PHE A 396 -11.43 23.67 -24.75
N ARG A 397 -12.55 23.74 -25.49
CA ARG A 397 -13.34 22.56 -25.87
C ARG A 397 -12.52 21.49 -26.60
N GLU A 398 -11.68 21.90 -27.55
CA GLU A 398 -10.84 20.97 -28.31
C GLU A 398 -9.81 20.28 -27.41
N PHE A 399 -9.05 21.06 -26.65
CA PHE A 399 -8.10 20.54 -25.67
C PHE A 399 -8.76 19.64 -24.62
N ALA A 400 -9.97 19.99 -24.15
CA ALA A 400 -10.74 19.17 -23.23
C ALA A 400 -11.08 17.80 -23.83
N GLY A 401 -11.42 17.74 -25.12
CA GLY A 401 -11.67 16.48 -25.82
C GLY A 401 -10.43 15.56 -25.85
N LEU A 402 -9.23 16.12 -26.03
CA LEU A 402 -7.98 15.35 -26.09
C LEU A 402 -7.61 14.65 -24.78
N ILE A 403 -8.05 15.19 -23.65
CA ILE A 403 -7.71 14.69 -22.30
C ILE A 403 -8.91 14.08 -21.57
N ASN A 404 -10.06 13.93 -22.23
CA ASN A 404 -11.32 13.49 -21.63
C ASN A 404 -11.81 14.40 -20.47
N ALA A 405 -11.57 15.71 -20.58
CA ALA A 405 -12.07 16.69 -19.62
C ALA A 405 -13.51 17.13 -19.93
N ARG A 406 -14.21 17.56 -18.88
CA ARG A 406 -15.54 18.16 -18.96
C ARG A 406 -15.42 19.63 -19.38
N VAL A 407 -16.44 20.15 -20.04
CA VAL A 407 -16.57 21.58 -20.32
C VAL A 407 -17.59 22.18 -19.37
N GLY A 408 -17.23 23.24 -18.66
CA GLY A 408 -18.08 23.89 -17.65
C GLY A 408 -17.70 25.34 -17.40
N THR A 409 -18.50 26.03 -16.59
CA THR A 409 -18.31 27.45 -16.28
C THR A 409 -17.17 27.71 -15.29
N VAL A 410 -16.86 26.73 -14.43
CA VAL A 410 -15.79 26.83 -13.43
C VAL A 410 -14.66 25.88 -13.81
N ALA A 411 -13.51 26.44 -14.17
CA ALA A 411 -12.31 25.67 -14.47
C ALA A 411 -11.70 25.10 -13.17
N LYS A 412 -11.66 23.77 -13.06
CA LYS A 412 -11.21 23.07 -11.85
C LYS A 412 -10.73 21.66 -12.15
N ILE A 413 -9.93 21.13 -11.25
CA ILE A 413 -9.42 19.77 -11.21
C ILE A 413 -9.94 19.15 -9.93
N VAL A 414 -10.75 18.10 -10.05
CA VAL A 414 -11.35 17.40 -8.91
C VAL A 414 -10.56 16.12 -8.66
N TRP A 415 -9.94 16.05 -7.49
CA TRP A 415 -9.28 14.89 -6.93
C TRP A 415 -10.29 14.06 -6.10
N PRO A 416 -9.93 12.85 -5.65
CA PRO A 416 -10.84 12.05 -4.83
C PRO A 416 -11.35 12.77 -3.56
N ASN A 417 -10.49 13.57 -2.91
CA ASN A 417 -10.81 14.21 -1.62
C ASN A 417 -10.70 15.74 -1.63
N SER A 418 -10.32 16.36 -2.76
CA SER A 418 -10.08 17.80 -2.84
C SER A 418 -10.34 18.35 -4.24
N THR A 419 -10.37 19.68 -4.35
CA THR A 419 -10.53 20.40 -5.60
C THR A 419 -9.44 21.46 -5.77
N THR A 420 -8.73 21.41 -6.88
CA THR A 420 -7.82 22.46 -7.34
C THR A 420 -8.51 23.35 -8.38
N TYR A 421 -8.81 24.59 -8.02
CA TYR A 421 -9.40 25.60 -8.90
C TYR A 421 -8.34 26.24 -9.79
N LEU A 422 -8.60 26.26 -11.11
CA LEU A 422 -7.70 26.82 -12.12
C LEU A 422 -7.91 28.33 -12.26
N GLY A 423 -7.69 29.06 -11.17
CA GLY A 423 -7.92 30.50 -11.07
C GLY A 423 -8.26 30.92 -9.64
N PRO A 424 -8.45 32.22 -9.39
CA PRO A 424 -8.82 32.73 -8.08
C PRO A 424 -10.14 32.13 -7.59
N HIS A 425 -10.14 31.61 -6.37
CA HIS A 425 -11.36 31.13 -5.71
C HIS A 425 -11.35 31.58 -4.24
N PRO A 426 -12.43 32.20 -3.73
CA PRO A 426 -12.47 32.70 -2.37
C PRO A 426 -12.51 31.55 -1.35
N GLY A 427 -11.88 31.73 -0.19
CA GLY A 427 -11.96 30.80 0.93
C GLY A 427 -11.05 29.57 0.87
N VAL A 428 -10.19 29.45 -0.16
CA VAL A 428 -9.24 28.33 -0.30
C VAL A 428 -7.80 28.83 -0.32
N GLY A 429 -6.85 27.93 0.00
CA GLY A 429 -5.42 28.23 -0.05
C GLY A 429 -4.98 28.62 -1.46
N ARG A 430 -3.94 29.44 -1.57
CA ARG A 430 -3.37 29.84 -2.87
C ARG A 430 -2.06 29.12 -3.12
N VAL A 431 -1.94 28.53 -4.30
CA VAL A 431 -0.70 27.97 -4.84
C VAL A 431 -0.29 28.78 -6.06
N VAL A 432 0.99 29.09 -6.19
CA VAL A 432 1.54 29.73 -7.39
C VAL A 432 2.59 28.80 -7.98
N LEU A 433 2.36 28.35 -9.21
CA LEU A 433 3.32 27.55 -9.95
C LEU A 433 3.93 28.39 -11.07
N ARG A 434 5.26 28.51 -11.04
CA ARG A 434 6.09 29.18 -12.04
C ARG A 434 7.16 28.21 -12.53
N HIS A 435 7.88 28.61 -13.59
CA HIS A 435 8.89 27.77 -14.22
C HIS A 435 10.12 27.51 -13.31
N ASN A 436 10.33 28.35 -12.29
CA ASN A 436 11.49 28.34 -11.40
C ASN A 436 11.16 28.13 -9.91
N PHE A 437 9.89 28.17 -9.52
CA PHE A 437 9.47 27.91 -8.14
C PHE A 437 8.00 27.46 -8.06
N ILE A 438 7.65 26.80 -6.96
CA ILE A 438 6.28 26.60 -6.50
C ILE A 438 6.11 27.24 -5.12
N ASP A 439 5.07 28.05 -4.97
CA ASP A 439 4.70 28.68 -3.70
C ASP A 439 3.42 28.03 -3.20
N THR A 440 3.44 27.48 -1.99
CA THR A 440 2.29 26.82 -1.36
C THR A 440 2.05 27.42 0.02
N PRO A 441 0.87 27.21 0.63
CA PRO A 441 0.62 27.65 2.00
C PRO A 441 1.65 27.14 3.03
N ARG A 442 2.30 26.01 2.73
CA ARG A 442 3.33 25.40 3.58
C ARG A 442 4.74 25.85 3.22
N HIS A 443 5.05 25.95 1.94
CA HIS A 443 6.39 26.21 1.44
C HIS A 443 6.42 27.54 0.71
N ARG A 444 7.12 28.53 1.29
CA ARG A 444 7.37 29.80 0.63
C ARG A 444 8.43 29.61 -0.45
N GLN A 445 8.02 29.66 -1.71
CA GLN A 445 8.90 29.58 -2.90
C GLN A 445 9.89 28.40 -2.90
N LEU A 446 9.37 27.17 -2.91
CA LEU A 446 10.19 25.99 -3.15
C LEU A 446 10.81 26.07 -4.57
N PRO A 447 12.14 26.13 -4.72
CA PRO A 447 12.77 26.27 -6.03
C PRO A 447 12.63 24.98 -6.84
N ILE A 448 12.23 25.12 -8.09
CA ILE A 448 12.13 24.02 -9.05
C ILE A 448 12.65 24.46 -10.42
N ARG A 449 12.92 23.52 -11.30
CA ARG A 449 13.10 23.77 -12.73
C ARG A 449 12.06 22.99 -13.51
N LEU A 450 11.49 23.63 -14.52
CA LEU A 450 10.48 23.00 -15.36
C LEU A 450 11.07 21.82 -16.16
N ILE A 451 10.43 20.66 -16.07
CA ILE A 451 10.73 19.51 -16.94
C ILE A 451 9.87 19.61 -18.20
N ASN A 452 10.51 19.50 -19.37
CA ASN A 452 9.87 19.58 -20.68
C ASN A 452 10.01 18.27 -21.48
N PRO A 453 9.15 17.27 -21.26
CA PRO A 453 9.09 16.09 -22.11
C PRO A 453 8.62 16.50 -23.51
N ARG A 454 9.36 16.07 -24.55
CA ARG A 454 8.98 16.33 -25.96
C ARG A 454 7.56 15.87 -26.26
N GLU A 455 7.16 14.77 -25.63
CA GLU A 455 5.87 14.11 -25.82
C GLU A 455 4.66 14.95 -25.35
N GLU A 456 4.84 15.81 -24.34
CA GLU A 456 3.80 16.72 -23.85
C GLU A 456 3.58 17.91 -24.81
N SER A 457 4.56 18.22 -25.65
CA SER A 457 4.53 19.40 -26.54
C SER A 457 3.42 19.30 -27.59
N ARG A 458 2.99 18.09 -27.96
CA ARG A 458 1.89 17.89 -28.92
C ARG A 458 0.55 18.48 -28.47
N TYR A 459 0.35 18.57 -27.15
CA TYR A 459 -0.87 19.10 -26.58
C TYR A 459 -0.83 20.62 -26.44
N GLN A 460 0.37 21.23 -26.42
CA GLN A 460 0.52 22.69 -26.44
C GLN A 460 0.03 23.27 -27.76
N MET A 461 0.28 22.55 -28.87
CA MET A 461 -0.23 22.95 -30.20
C MET A 461 -1.75 23.04 -30.27
N ALA A 462 -2.50 22.34 -29.40
CA ALA A 462 -3.97 22.43 -29.35
C ALA A 462 -4.50 23.66 -28.59
N LEU A 463 -3.61 24.45 -27.97
CA LEU A 463 -3.93 25.73 -27.33
C LEU A 463 -3.44 26.93 -28.14
N GLU A 464 -2.64 26.70 -29.19
CA GLU A 464 -2.20 27.71 -30.14
C GLU A 464 -3.23 27.78 -31.28
N PRO A 465 -3.78 28.96 -31.62
CA PRO A 465 -4.85 29.11 -32.62
C PRO A 465 -4.41 28.85 -34.06
#